data_AF-A0A923K0S0-F1
#
_entry.id   AF-A0A923K0S0-F1
#
_cell.length_a   1.000
_cell.length_b   1.000
_cell.length_c   1.000
_cell.angle_alpha   90.00
_cell.angle_beta   90.00
_cell.angle_gamma   90.00
#
_symmetry.space_group_name_H-M   'P 1'
#
loop_
_entity.id
_entity.type
_entity.pdbx_description
1 polymer ?
#
loop_
_entity_poly.entity_id
_entity_poly.type
_entity_poly.pdbx_seq_one_letter_code
_entity_poly.pdbx_strand_id
1 'polypeptide(L)'
;MSSDTQRQVSPQSTFYACYDTVLRAVDARYDVRGYVLTEMVKACLAHRATLPAAQRVYFAQYAPREAAAYLERLTAMLLFGPKGRFSPQEYRY
;
A
#
# COMPACT_ATOMS: atom_id res chain seq x y z
N MET A 1 14.38 1.94 -34.48
CA MET A 1 15.03 2.47 -33.26
C MET A 1 13.94 2.61 -32.22
N SER A 2 13.91 1.69 -31.25
CA SER A 2 12.84 1.58 -30.26
C SER A 2 13.03 2.62 -29.18
N SER A 3 12.20 3.66 -29.21
CA SER A 3 12.08 4.63 -28.12
C SER A 3 11.22 4.00 -27.02
N ASP A 4 11.79 3.07 -26.26
CA ASP A 4 11.22 2.64 -24.98
C ASP A 4 11.16 3.87 -24.08
N THR A 5 10.00 4.51 -24.14
CA THR A 5 9.68 5.67 -23.34
C THR A 5 9.50 5.13 -21.92
N GLN A 6 10.62 5.00 -21.20
CA GLN A 6 10.61 4.90 -19.75
C GLN A 6 9.90 6.16 -19.24
N ARG A 7 8.57 6.08 -19.11
CA ARG A 7 7.81 7.04 -18.34
C ARG A 7 8.46 7.06 -16.97
N GLN A 8 9.22 8.11 -16.68
CA GLN A 8 9.58 8.48 -15.32
C GLN A 8 8.25 8.75 -14.61
N VAL A 9 7.67 7.69 -14.05
CA VAL A 9 6.48 7.77 -13.23
C VAL A 9 6.94 8.47 -11.95
N SER A 10 6.48 9.72 -11.76
CA SER A 10 6.86 10.49 -10.59
C SER A 10 6.52 9.69 -9.32
N PRO A 11 7.29 9.86 -8.22
CA PRO A 11 7.00 9.17 -6.98
C PRO A 11 5.51 9.30 -6.56
N GLN A 12 4.88 10.46 -6.84
CA GLN A 12 3.50 10.77 -6.46
C GLN A 12 2.51 9.89 -7.23
N SER A 13 2.76 9.69 -8.52
CA SER A 13 1.93 8.83 -9.34
C SER A 13 2.05 7.34 -8.97
N THR A 14 3.19 6.91 -8.40
CA THR A 14 3.30 5.55 -7.85
C THR A 14 2.58 5.41 -6.52
N PHE A 15 2.64 6.43 -5.65
CA PHE A 15 1.85 6.44 -4.40
C PHE A 15 0.36 6.26 -4.69
N TYR A 16 -0.23 7.08 -5.57
CA TYR A 16 -1.66 7.00 -5.88
C TYR A 16 -2.05 5.71 -6.60
N ALA A 17 -1.21 5.20 -7.50
CA ALA A 17 -1.46 3.91 -8.15
C ALA A 17 -1.46 2.76 -7.15
N CYS A 18 -0.51 2.74 -6.21
CA CYS A 18 -0.46 1.74 -5.15
C CYS A 18 -1.64 1.89 -4.20
N TYR A 19 -1.98 3.12 -3.81
CA TYR A 19 -3.12 3.45 -2.97
C TYR A 19 -4.43 2.88 -3.53
N ASP A 20 -4.79 3.22 -4.78
CA ASP A 20 -6.05 2.78 -5.38
C ASP A 20 -6.10 1.25 -5.54
N THR A 21 -4.97 0.64 -5.93
CA THR A 21 -4.88 -0.82 -6.08
C THR A 21 -5.07 -1.53 -4.74
N VAL A 22 -4.39 -1.09 -3.68
CA VAL A 22 -4.51 -1.70 -2.35
C VAL A 22 -5.89 -1.47 -1.78
N LEU A 23 -6.43 -0.26 -1.89
CA LEU A 23 -7.77 0.10 -1.41
C LEU A 23 -8.82 -0.85 -2.00
N ARG A 24 -8.88 -0.99 -3.33
CA ARG A 24 -9.85 -1.85 -4.01
C ARG A 24 -9.67 -3.33 -3.66
N ALA A 25 -8.42 -3.80 -3.58
CA ALA A 25 -8.13 -5.21 -3.33
C ALA A 25 -8.49 -5.64 -1.89
N VAL A 26 -8.34 -4.74 -0.92
CA VAL A 26 -8.72 -5.02 0.48
C VAL A 26 -10.23 -4.89 0.64
N ASP A 27 -10.86 -3.86 0.07
CA ASP A 27 -12.31 -3.64 0.07
C ASP A 27 -13.09 -4.82 -0.55
N ALA A 28 -12.55 -5.40 -1.62
CA ALA A 28 -13.15 -6.57 -2.26
C ALA A 28 -13.08 -7.87 -1.41
N ARG A 29 -12.21 -7.92 -0.40
CA ARG A 29 -11.91 -9.14 0.38
C ARG A 29 -12.36 -9.06 1.84
N TYR A 30 -12.42 -7.87 2.41
CA TYR A 30 -12.68 -7.65 3.82
C TYR A 30 -13.71 -6.54 3.99
N ASP A 31 -14.72 -6.79 4.83
CA ASP A 31 -15.68 -5.77 5.24
C ASP A 31 -15.03 -4.82 6.26
N VAL A 32 -14.37 -3.78 5.74
CA VAL A 32 -13.74 -2.73 6.53
C VAL A 32 -14.39 -1.41 6.15
N ARG A 33 -14.82 -0.63 7.15
CA ARG A 33 -15.40 0.69 6.90
C ARG A 33 -14.46 1.56 6.06
N GLY A 34 -14.99 2.19 5.02
CA GLY A 34 -14.18 2.90 4.02
C GLY A 34 -13.22 3.95 4.59
N TYR A 35 -13.61 4.68 5.64
CA TYR A 35 -12.70 5.64 6.30
C TYR A 35 -11.55 4.94 7.03
N VAL A 36 -11.82 3.82 7.70
CA VAL A 36 -10.81 3.02 8.40
C VAL A 36 -9.83 2.45 7.37
N LEU A 37 -10.36 1.87 6.29
CA LEU A 37 -9.56 1.30 5.23
C LEU A 37 -8.65 2.35 4.58
N THR A 38 -9.20 3.53 4.28
CA THR A 38 -8.44 4.66 3.74
C THR A 38 -7.25 5.03 4.62
N GLU A 39 -7.47 5.15 5.94
CA GLU A 39 -6.39 5.47 6.88
C GLU A 39 -5.38 4.34 7.03
N MET A 40 -5.82 3.07 7.00
CA MET A 40 -4.92 1.91 6.98
C MET A 40 -3.99 1.92 5.76
N VAL A 41 -4.52 2.20 4.56
CA VAL A 41 -3.73 2.23 3.33
C VAL A 41 -2.72 3.37 3.36
N LYS A 42 -3.14 4.58 3.77
CA LYS A 42 -2.24 5.74 3.91
C LYS A 42 -1.11 5.45 4.89
N ALA A 43 -1.45 4.93 6.07
CA ALA A 43 -0.50 4.57 7.10
C ALA A 43 0.53 3.55 6.58
N CYS A 44 0.07 2.49 5.93
CA CYS A 44 0.96 1.46 5.41
C CYS A 44 1.89 1.99 4.32
N LEU A 45 1.38 2.84 3.43
CA LEU A 45 2.19 3.48 2.40
C LEU A 45 3.23 4.42 3.02
N ALA A 46 2.86 5.28 3.97
CA ALA A 46 3.79 6.19 4.65
C ALA A 46 4.89 5.42 5.42
N HIS A 47 4.55 4.26 5.96
CA HIS A 47 5.48 3.40 6.70
C HIS A 47 6.05 2.26 5.86
N ARG A 48 6.26 2.49 4.56
CA ARG A 48 7.00 1.60 3.64
C ARG A 48 6.46 0.16 3.67
N ALA A 49 5.16 0.03 3.38
CA ALA A 49 4.42 -1.23 3.36
C ALA A 49 4.26 -1.94 4.72
N THR A 50 4.39 -1.21 5.83
CA THR A 50 4.18 -1.76 7.17
C THR A 50 3.27 -0.85 7.99
N LEU A 51 2.50 -1.41 8.92
CA LEU A 51 1.79 -0.63 9.93
C LEU A 51 2.59 -0.65 11.24
N PRO A 52 2.96 0.50 11.80
CA PRO A 52 3.47 0.60 13.16
C PRO A 52 2.65 -0.18 14.18
N ALA A 53 3.30 -0.74 15.20
CA ALA A 53 2.65 -1.58 16.21
C ALA A 53 1.44 -0.90 16.86
N ALA A 54 1.56 0.39 17.21
CA ALA A 54 0.46 1.18 17.78
C ALA A 54 -0.74 1.30 16.82
N GLN A 55 -0.48 1.49 15.52
CA GLN A 55 -1.54 1.57 14.51
C GLN A 55 -2.19 0.20 14.27
N ARG A 56 -1.43 -0.90 14.30
CA ARG A 56 -2.02 -2.26 14.25
C ARG A 56 -2.98 -2.51 15.40
N VAL A 57 -2.61 -2.08 16.62
CA VAL A 57 -3.49 -2.19 17.81
C VAL A 57 -4.75 -1.34 17.64
N TYR A 58 -4.61 -0.11 17.14
CA TYR A 58 -5.75 0.77 16.87
C TYR A 58 -6.71 0.17 15.83
N PHE A 59 -6.19 -0.25 14.67
CA PHE A 59 -7.01 -0.78 13.59
C PHE A 59 -7.65 -2.13 13.91
N ALA A 60 -7.04 -2.93 14.79
CA ALA A 60 -7.63 -4.21 15.23
C ALA A 60 -8.97 -4.05 15.96
N GLN A 61 -9.36 -2.84 16.37
CA GLN A 61 -10.69 -2.54 16.93
C GLN A 61 -11.78 -2.42 15.85
N TYR A 62 -11.39 -2.22 14.59
CA TYR A 62 -12.30 -1.87 13.49
C TYR A 62 -12.18 -2.77 12.27
N ALA A 63 -11.08 -3.52 12.15
CA ALA A 63 -10.78 -4.39 11.02
C ALA A 63 -10.19 -5.72 11.51
N PRO A 64 -10.45 -6.84 10.80
CA PRO A 64 -9.79 -8.11 11.06
C PRO A 64 -8.26 -7.99 10.96
N ARG A 65 -7.52 -8.73 11.79
CA ARG A 65 -6.05 -8.72 11.76
C ARG A 65 -5.50 -9.20 10.42
N GLU A 66 -6.22 -10.11 9.79
CA GLU A 66 -5.94 -10.65 8.46
C GLU A 66 -6.01 -9.57 7.39
N ALA A 67 -6.90 -8.59 7.52
CA ALA A 67 -7.00 -7.47 6.59
C ALA A 67 -5.72 -6.61 6.63
N ALA A 68 -5.23 -6.31 7.84
CA ALA A 68 -3.97 -5.59 8.02
C ALA A 68 -2.78 -6.38 7.46
N ALA A 69 -2.68 -7.68 7.74
CA ALA A 69 -1.59 -8.52 7.22
C ALA A 69 -1.63 -8.65 5.69
N TYR A 70 -2.82 -8.81 5.10
CA TYR A 70 -3.00 -8.85 3.66
C TYR A 70 -2.61 -7.54 2.99
N LEU A 71 -3.05 -6.42 3.58
CA LEU A 71 -2.73 -5.07 3.12
C LEU A 71 -1.22 -4.82 3.10
N GLU A 72 -0.50 -5.18 4.17
CA GLU A 72 0.97 -5.06 4.24
C GLU A 72 1.67 -5.89 3.16
N ARG A 73 1.29 -7.17 3.02
CA ARG A 73 1.87 -8.06 2.00
C ARG A 73 1.62 -7.53 0.59
N LEU A 74 0.40 -7.09 0.29
CA LEU A 74 0.05 -6.55 -1.01
C LEU A 74 0.83 -5.26 -1.31
N THR A 75 0.89 -4.35 -0.35
CA THR A 75 1.64 -3.09 -0.49
C THR A 75 3.12 -3.36 -0.70
N ALA A 76 3.70 -4.31 0.04
CA ALA A 76 5.10 -4.69 -0.11
C ALA A 76 5.39 -5.30 -1.48
N MET A 77 4.48 -6.13 -2.01
CA MET A 77 4.60 -6.70 -3.35
C MET A 77 4.55 -5.62 -4.44
N LEU A 78 3.64 -4.64 -4.31
CA LEU A 78 3.46 -3.57 -5.29
C LEU A 78 4.62 -2.56 -5.26
N LEU A 79 5.14 -2.23 -4.08
CA LEU A 79 6.24 -1.29 -3.95
C LEU A 79 7.59 -1.96 -4.22
N PHE A 80 7.84 -3.13 -3.63
CA PHE A 80 9.18 -3.73 -3.51
C PHE A 80 9.31 -5.14 -4.09
N GLY A 81 8.26 -5.69 -4.70
CA GLY A 81 8.30 -7.02 -5.31
C GLY A 81 9.12 -7.07 -6.61
N PRO A 82 9.18 -8.23 -7.28
CA PRO A 82 9.93 -8.40 -8.53
C PRO A 82 9.48 -7.49 -9.69
N LYS A 83 8.23 -6.99 -9.62
CA LYS A 83 7.67 -5.97 -10.53
C LYS A 83 7.42 -4.63 -9.82
N GLY A 84 7.91 -4.51 -8.59
CA GLY A 84 7.84 -3.30 -7.79
C GLY A 84 8.69 -2.20 -8.40
N ARG A 85 8.28 -0.96 -8.17
CA ARG A 85 8.96 0.23 -8.72
C ARG A 85 10.06 0.76 -7.79
N PHE A 86 9.91 0.43 -6.51
CA PHE A 86 10.76 0.70 -5.35
C PHE A 86 11.86 -0.34 -5.09
N SER A 87 13.15 0.01 -4.97
CA SER A 87 13.89 -0.61 -3.88
C SER A 87 13.38 -0.03 -2.54
N PRO A 88 13.45 -0.76 -1.41
CA PRO A 88 12.98 -0.24 -0.13
C PRO A 88 13.49 1.18 0.14
N GLN A 89 14.78 1.44 -0.12
CA GLN A 89 15.50 2.69 0.21
C GLN A 89 15.09 3.90 -0.63
N GLU A 90 14.50 3.69 -1.80
CA GLU A 90 14.12 4.76 -2.74
C GLU A 90 12.73 5.32 -2.47
N TYR A 91 11.87 4.55 -1.81
CA TYR A 91 10.51 4.99 -1.51
C TYR A 91 10.51 5.99 -0.34
N ARG A 92 10.15 7.24 -0.65
CA ARG A 92 10.05 8.35 0.32
C ARG A 92 8.69 9.02 0.17
N TYR A 93 7.81 8.74 1.13
CA TYR A 93 6.47 9.32 1.32
C TYR A 93 6.17 9.47 2.79
#